data_AF-A0A317DI72-F1
#
_entry.id   AF-A0A317DI72-F1
#
_cell.length_a   1.000
_cell.length_b   1.000
_cell.length_c   1.000
_cell.angle_alpha   90.00
_cell.angle_beta   90.00
_cell.angle_gamma   90.00
#
_symmetry.space_group_name_H-M   'P 1'
#
loop_
_entity.id
_entity.type
_entity.pdbx_description
1 polymer ?
#
loop_
_entity_poly.entity_id
_entity_poly.type
_entity_poly.pdbx_seq_one_letter_code
_entity_poly.pdbx_strand_id
1 'polypeptide(L)'
;MAVTVYRSRHALRGPLTPDRIAALPLPLTRRGRRGYRVDEVDALLHRLAFELQRRTRERDDVRAENQRIKGALRAWQAEQRTYQAP
;
A
#
# COMPACT_ATOMS: atom_id res chain seq x y z
N MET A 1 11.74 -3.59 14.36
CA MET A 1 10.41 -2.94 14.35
C MET A 1 9.36 -4.01 14.56
N ALA A 2 8.59 -3.95 15.65
CA ALA A 2 7.49 -4.88 15.86
C ALA A 2 6.42 -4.60 14.78
N VAL A 3 6.15 -5.59 13.93
CA VAL A 3 4.99 -5.53 13.03
C VAL A 3 3.77 -5.74 13.90
N THR A 4 3.14 -4.65 14.33
CA THR A 4 1.87 -4.73 15.06
C THR A 4 0.86 -5.34 14.09
N VAL A 5 0.54 -6.62 14.28
CA VAL A 5 -0.49 -7.27 13.48
C VAL A 5 -1.82 -6.68 13.92
N TYR A 6 -2.43 -5.88 13.04
CA TYR A 6 -3.79 -5.42 13.25
C TYR A 6 -4.70 -6.64 13.38
N ARG A 7 -5.19 -6.91 14.59
CA ARG A 7 -6.15 -7.98 14.88
C ARG A 7 -7.49 -7.35 15.20
N SER A 8 -8.42 -7.48 14.26
CA SER A 8 -9.82 -7.20 14.53
C SER A 8 -10.66 -8.43 14.20
N ARG A 9 -11.73 -8.63 14.96
CA ARG A 9 -12.74 -9.68 14.70
C ARG A 9 -13.45 -9.49 13.34
N HIS A 10 -13.35 -8.30 12.76
CA HIS A 10 -13.90 -7.93 11.45
C HIS A 10 -12.78 -7.52 10.48
N ALA A 11 -11.63 -8.19 10.55
CA ALA A 11 -10.51 -7.87 9.68
C ALA A 11 -10.88 -8.11 8.21
N LEU A 12 -10.56 -7.13 7.36
CA LEU A 12 -10.65 -7.29 5.92
C LEU A 12 -9.66 -8.37 5.49
N ARG A 13 -10.17 -9.44 4.86
CA ARG A 13 -9.36 -10.59 4.45
C ARG A 13 -8.62 -10.32 3.15
N GLY A 14 -7.30 -10.45 3.09
CA GLY A 14 -6.53 -10.23 1.85
C GLY A 14 -6.02 -8.78 1.72
N PRO A 15 -5.37 -8.43 0.61
CA PRO A 15 -4.69 -7.15 0.47
C PRO A 15 -5.68 -5.99 0.55
N LEU A 16 -5.24 -4.92 1.20
CA LEU A 16 -5.96 -3.66 1.24
C LEU A 16 -5.52 -2.85 0.01
N THR A 17 -6.39 -2.77 -1.00
CA THR A 17 -6.16 -1.99 -2.21
C THR A 17 -7.07 -0.76 -2.24
N PRO A 18 -6.70 0.32 -2.94
CA PRO A 18 -7.54 1.51 -3.07
C PRO A 18 -8.96 1.21 -3.56
N ASP A 19 -9.10 0.43 -4.63
CA ASP A 19 -10.41 0.04 -5.17
C ASP A 19 -11.24 -0.75 -4.14
N ARG A 20 -10.58 -1.60 -3.37
CA ARG A 20 -11.23 -2.38 -2.33
C ARG A 20 -11.71 -1.54 -1.16
N ILE A 21 -10.95 -0.51 -0.77
CA ILE A 21 -11.39 0.44 0.27
C ILE A 21 -12.61 1.22 -0.22
N ALA A 22 -12.56 1.72 -1.46
CA ALA A 22 -13.64 2.52 -2.02
C ALA A 22 -14.95 1.73 -2.20
N ALA A 23 -14.84 0.44 -2.56
CA ALA A 23 -15.99 -0.43 -2.78
C ALA A 23 -16.39 -1.26 -1.54
N LEU A 24 -15.90 -0.93 -0.34
CA LEU A 24 -16.11 -1.76 0.84
C LEU A 24 -17.57 -1.70 1.30
N PRO A 25 -18.32 -2.82 1.29
CA PRO A 25 -19.68 -2.81 1.80
C PRO A 25 -19.67 -2.77 3.33
N LEU A 26 -20.22 -1.69 3.91
CA LEU A 26 -20.39 -1.55 5.35
C LEU A 26 -21.87 -1.71 5.73
N PRO A 27 -22.21 -2.67 6.60
CA PRO A 27 -23.59 -2.93 6.96
C PRO A 27 -24.16 -1.78 7.82
N LEU A 28 -25.41 -1.43 7.55
CA LEU A 28 -26.15 -0.48 8.38
C LEU A 28 -26.48 -1.08 9.75
N THR A 29 -26.61 -0.21 10.75
CA THR A 29 -27.02 -0.61 12.10
C THR A 29 -28.48 -1.05 12.12
N ARG A 30 -28.81 -1.99 13.02
CA ARG A 30 -30.19 -2.42 13.26
C ARG A 30 -31.08 -1.22 13.62
N ARG A 31 -32.35 -1.25 13.19
CA ARG A 31 -33.36 -0.22 13.48
C ARG A 31 -33.38 0.12 14.98
N GLY A 32 -33.39 1.41 15.30
CA GLY A 32 -33.37 1.92 16.68
C GLY A 32 -31.98 2.08 17.29
N ARG A 33 -30.90 1.72 16.58
CA ARG A 33 -29.52 2.01 16.99
C ARG A 33 -28.93 3.13 16.14
N ARG A 34 -28.08 3.95 16.76
CA ARG A 34 -27.29 4.97 16.04
C ARG A 34 -26.17 4.29 15.25
N GLY A 35 -25.99 4.71 14.00
CA GLY A 35 -24.87 4.34 13.14
C GLY A 35 -24.14 5.58 12.63
N TYR A 36 -23.04 5.38 11.92
CA TYR A 36 -22.37 6.47 11.22
C TYR A 36 -23.22 6.99 10.06
N ARG A 37 -23.01 8.25 9.68
CA ARG A 37 -23.64 8.83 8.49
C ARG A 37 -22.97 8.25 7.25
N VAL A 38 -23.77 7.69 6.34
CA VAL A 38 -23.29 6.99 5.15
C VAL A 38 -22.38 7.91 4.32
N ASP A 39 -22.85 9.12 4.01
CA ASP A 39 -22.08 10.07 3.19
C ASP A 39 -20.73 10.45 3.81
N GLU A 40 -20.65 10.57 5.14
CA GLU A 40 -19.39 10.88 5.85
C GLU A 40 -18.42 9.70 5.82
N VAL A 41 -18.93 8.48 5.95
CA VAL A 41 -18.14 7.26 5.83
C VAL A 41 -17.65 7.08 4.40
N ASP A 42 -18.50 7.30 3.40
CA ASP A 42 -18.13 7.21 1.99
C ASP A 42 -17.07 8.24 1.62
N ALA A 43 -17.21 9.49 2.09
CA ALA A 43 -16.19 10.52 1.92
C ALA A 43 -14.83 10.11 2.55
N LEU A 44 -14.87 9.52 3.75
CA LEU A 44 -13.68 9.01 4.42
C LEU A 44 -13.04 7.85 3.64
N LEU A 45 -13.82 6.87 3.18
CA LEU A 45 -13.32 5.73 2.40
C LEU A 45 -12.68 6.19 1.08
N HIS A 46 -13.30 7.13 0.38
CA HIS A 46 -12.72 7.73 -0.82
C HIS A 46 -11.39 8.44 -0.53
N ARG A 47 -11.31 9.21 0.56
CA ARG A 47 -10.05 9.88 0.95
C ARG A 47 -8.96 8.87 1.30
N LEU A 48 -9.31 7.80 2.01
CA LEU A 48 -8.36 6.73 2.37
C LEU A 48 -7.87 5.98 1.13
N ALA A 49 -8.75 5.68 0.18
CA ALA A 49 -8.38 5.07 -1.08
C ALA A 49 -7.38 5.96 -1.86
N PHE A 50 -7.65 7.27 -1.95
CA PHE A 50 -6.76 8.23 -2.59
C PHE A 50 -5.36 8.26 -1.94
N GLU A 51 -5.29 8.37 -0.61
CA GLU A 51 -4.01 8.40 0.09
C GLU A 51 -3.24 7.08 -0.02
N LEU A 52 -3.94 5.94 0.03
CA LEU A 52 -3.32 4.64 -0.16
C LEU A 52 -2.75 4.48 -1.58
N GLN A 53 -3.48 4.93 -2.60
CA GLN A 53 -3.02 4.95 -3.99
C GLN A 53 -1.74 5.79 -4.10
N ARG A 54 -1.74 7.00 -3.52
CA ARG A 54 -0.59 7.90 -3.54
C ARG A 54 0.64 7.27 -2.89
N ARG A 55 0.50 6.75 -1.67
CA ARG A 55 1.61 6.10 -0.94
C ARG A 55 2.13 4.85 -1.66
N THR A 56 1.24 4.09 -2.29
CA THR A 56 1.62 2.90 -3.05
C THR A 56 2.49 3.29 -4.25
N ARG A 57 2.09 4.33 -5.00
CA ARG A 57 2.88 4.87 -6.11
C ARG A 57 4.25 5.37 -5.64
N GLU A 58 4.29 6.21 -4.61
CA GLU A 58 5.55 6.72 -4.06
C GLU A 58 6.51 5.60 -3.66
N ARG A 59 5.98 4.56 -3.01
CA ARG A 59 6.78 3.38 -2.62
C ARG A 59 7.29 2.63 -3.86
N ASP A 60 6.45 2.46 -4.86
CA ASP A 60 6.80 1.71 -6.07
C ASP A 60 7.83 2.47 -6.91
N ASP A 61 7.75 3.81 -6.96
CA ASP A 61 8.76 4.68 -7.57
C ASP A 61 10.12 4.56 -6.85
N VAL A 62 10.12 4.65 -5.52
CA VAL A 62 11.33 4.47 -4.72
C VAL A 62 11.94 3.08 -4.94
N ARG A 63 11.11 2.04 -5.03
CA ARG A 63 11.57 0.68 -5.31
C ARG A 63 12.17 0.57 -6.70
N ALA A 64 11.53 1.15 -7.71
CA ALA A 64 12.03 1.14 -9.08
C ALA A 64 13.40 1.82 -9.16
N GLU A 65 13.56 2.97 -8.52
CA GLU A 65 14.85 3.68 -8.48
C GLU A 65 15.92 2.87 -7.76
N ASN A 66 15.57 2.26 -6.63
CA ASN A 66 16.50 1.38 -5.91
C ASN A 66 16.98 0.20 -6.77
N GLN A 67 16.09 -0.37 -7.60
CA GLN A 67 16.46 -1.43 -8.54
C GLN A 67 17.37 -0.92 -9.66
N ARG A 68 17.13 0.29 -10.18
CA ARG A 68 18.01 0.91 -11.19
C ARG A 68 19.42 1.12 -10.64
N ILE A 69 19.54 1.74 -9.46
CA ILE A 69 20.84 1.99 -8.82
C ILE A 69 21.58 0.67 -8.58
N LYS A 70 20.89 -0.35 -8.06
CA LYS A 70 21.49 -1.68 -7.87
C LYS A 70 21.92 -2.32 -9.18
N GLY A 71 21.15 -2.14 -10.25
CA GLY A 71 21.50 -2.60 -11.59
C GLY A 71 22.76 -1.93 -12.12
N ALA A 72 22.82 -0.59 -12.07
CA ALA A 72 23.98 0.18 -12.49
C ALA A 72 25.26 -0.18 -11.69
N LEU A 73 25.12 -0.34 -10.37
CA LEU A 73 26.24 -0.75 -9.52
C LEU A 73 26.77 -2.13 -9.90
N ARG A 74 25.88 -3.09 -10.18
CA ARG A 74 26.28 -4.44 -10.62
C ARG A 74 26.97 -4.43 -11.97
N ALA A 75 26.48 -3.63 -12.92
CA ALA A 75 27.09 -3.48 -14.23
C ALA A 75 28.52 -2.91 -14.10
N TRP A 76 28.67 -1.81 -13.35
CA TRP A 76 29.98 -1.23 -13.08
C TRP A 76 30.94 -2.21 -12.38
N GLN A 77 30.47 -2.97 -11.39
CA GLN A 77 31.28 -4.00 -10.72
C GLN A 77 31.74 -5.12 -11.67
N ALA A 78 30.92 -5.48 -12.66
CA ALA A 78 31.30 -6.48 -13.66
C ALA A 78 32.41 -5.95 -14.58
N GLU A 79 32.29 -4.70 -15.05
CA GLU A 79 33.31 -4.04 -15.88
C GLU A 79 34.66 -3.96 -15.17
N GLN A 80 34.66 -3.57 -13.89
CA GLN A 80 35.89 -3.50 -13.08
C GLN A 80 36.54 -4.88 -12.88
N ARG A 81 35.75 -5.95 -12.67
CA ARG A 81 36.29 -7.31 -12.57
C ARG A 81 36.94 -7.78 -13.86
N THR A 82 36.36 -7.42 -15.01
CA THR A 82 36.94 -7.75 -16.32
C THR A 82 38.25 -7.00 -16.55
N TYR A 83 38.35 -5.75 -16.13
CA TYR A 83 39.58 -4.96 -16.25
C TYR A 83 40.72 -5.44 -15.33
N GLN A 84 40.37 -6.11 -14.23
CA GLN A 84 41.32 -6.55 -13.19
C GLN A 84 41.69 -8.03 -13.28
N ALA A 85 41.22 -8.74 -14.32
CA ALA A 85 41.67 -10.09 -14.64
C ALA A 85 43.06 -10.04 -15.32
N PRO A 86 44.05 -10.84 -14.88
CA PRO A 86 45.43 -10.81 -15.38
C PRO A 86 45.58 -11.29 -16.82
#